data_AF-A0A2W1JSW1-F1
#
_entry.id   AF-A0A2W1JSW1-F1
#
_cell.length_a   1.000
_cell.length_b   1.000
_cell.length_c   1.000
_cell.angle_alpha   90.00
_cell.angle_beta   90.00
_cell.angle_gamma   90.00
#
_symmetry.space_group_name_H-M   'P 1'
#
loop_
_entity.id
_entity.type
_entity.pdbx_description
1 polymer ?
#
loop_
_entity_poly.entity_id
_entity_poly.type
_entity_poly.pdbx_seq_one_letter_code
_entity_poly.pdbx_strand_id
1 'polypeptide(L)'
;MEDNQLFQTTQYSDKKDKKMGIYNDIFLDFVDIHEEWKRHNKYGPFLFAFSIELLKSDKIKNLRITKKNPVYWKITENEKDRYYTSLKDFDDNYRKGNRLKDVGSMIILKDLNGKLPLRPHLKKFIFDNPNLFVNYKNEKKYLSQLLGTELKRVVGENDFEDIERVLRHKHKIFRCSCWHEYNIMLLRNMNNLKRLFHHNLNNKEEKAST
;
A
#
# COMPACT_ATOMS: atom_id res chain seq x y z
N MET A 1 0.85 -17.69 6.75
CA MET A 1 2.26 -17.46 6.39
C MET A 1 2.43 -18.05 5.01
N GLU A 2 2.72 -17.25 3.99
CA GLU A 2 3.00 -17.81 2.66
C GLU A 2 4.50 -17.69 2.37
N ASP A 3 4.99 -18.70 1.64
CA ASP A 3 6.30 -19.09 1.09
C ASP A 3 7.62 -18.47 1.59
N ASN A 4 7.61 -17.21 2.02
CA ASN A 4 8.78 -16.48 2.53
C ASN A 4 8.81 -16.34 4.07
N GLN A 5 7.92 -17.01 4.80
CA GLN A 5 7.77 -16.90 6.27
C GLN A 5 7.49 -15.46 6.76
N LEU A 6 7.06 -14.59 5.85
CA LEU A 6 6.68 -13.21 6.15
C LEU A 6 5.16 -13.10 6.27
N PHE A 7 4.72 -12.12 7.07
CA PHE A 7 3.31 -11.76 7.13
C PHE A 7 2.89 -11.10 5.81
N GLN A 8 1.86 -11.64 5.18
CA GLN A 8 1.22 -11.07 4.01
C GLN A 8 -0.25 -10.79 4.36
N THR A 9 -0.71 -9.57 4.10
CA THR A 9 -2.11 -9.21 4.30
C THR A 9 -2.96 -9.93 3.27
N THR A 10 -3.85 -10.81 3.72
CA THR A 10 -4.79 -11.51 2.83
C THR A 10 -5.65 -10.50 2.07
N GLN A 11 -5.76 -10.69 0.75
CA GLN A 11 -6.66 -9.91 -0.08
C GLN A 11 -7.74 -10.81 -0.69
N TYR A 12 -8.92 -10.23 -0.93
CA TYR A 12 -10.02 -10.97 -1.54
C TYR A 12 -9.71 -11.42 -2.99
N SER A 13 -8.72 -10.79 -3.65
CA SER A 13 -8.27 -11.15 -5.00
C SER A 13 -7.23 -12.27 -5.02
N ASP A 14 -6.64 -12.67 -3.87
CA ASP A 14 -5.50 -13.60 -3.82
C ASP A 14 -5.72 -14.88 -4.65
N LYS A 15 -6.89 -15.53 -4.47
CA LYS A 15 -7.25 -16.75 -5.23
C LYS A 15 -7.28 -16.53 -6.73
N LYS A 16 -7.74 -15.36 -7.17
CA LYS A 16 -7.82 -14.97 -8.58
C LYS A 16 -6.44 -14.62 -9.12
N ASP A 17 -5.64 -13.90 -8.34
CA ASP A 17 -4.29 -13.47 -8.71
C ASP A 17 -3.36 -14.70 -8.88
N LYS A 18 -3.51 -15.73 -8.03
CA LYS A 18 -2.84 -17.04 -8.19
C LYS A 18 -3.24 -17.72 -9.50
N LYS A 19 -4.54 -17.78 -9.81
CA LYS A 19 -5.04 -18.36 -11.09
C LYS A 19 -4.55 -17.59 -12.32
N MET A 20 -4.35 -16.29 -12.19
CA MET A 20 -3.85 -15.43 -13.26
C MET A 20 -2.32 -15.39 -13.36
N GLY A 21 -1.60 -16.04 -12.43
CA GLY A 21 -0.14 -16.07 -12.41
C GLY A 21 0.51 -14.73 -12.08
N ILE A 22 -0.18 -13.85 -11.35
CA ILE A 22 0.30 -12.50 -10.98
C ILE A 22 0.47 -12.33 -9.46
N TYR A 23 0.25 -13.39 -8.68
CA TYR A 23 0.24 -13.32 -7.21
C TYR A 23 1.58 -12.85 -6.61
N ASN A 24 2.69 -13.24 -7.23
CA ASN A 24 4.04 -12.89 -6.79
C ASN A 24 4.63 -11.69 -7.56
N ASP A 25 3.84 -11.04 -8.41
CA ASP A 25 4.26 -9.81 -9.08
C ASP A 25 4.13 -8.62 -8.12
N ILE A 26 4.90 -7.56 -8.37
CA ILE A 26 4.86 -6.34 -7.57
C ILE A 26 4.04 -5.28 -8.30
N PHE A 27 3.04 -4.73 -7.62
CA PHE A 27 2.14 -3.71 -8.16
C PHE A 27 2.51 -2.35 -7.58
N LEU A 28 2.77 -1.39 -8.47
CA LEU A 28 3.01 0.00 -8.11
C LEU A 28 1.87 0.87 -8.69
N ASP A 29 1.23 1.65 -7.83
CA ASP A 29 0.27 2.65 -8.26
C ASP A 29 0.98 3.79 -9.01
N PHE A 30 0.37 4.29 -10.09
CA PHE A 30 0.91 5.47 -10.80
C PHE A 30 0.72 6.79 -10.04
N VAL A 31 -0.24 6.79 -9.13
CA VAL A 31 -0.68 7.99 -8.42
C VAL A 31 -0.77 7.69 -6.94
N ASP A 32 -0.60 8.74 -6.14
CA ASP A 32 -0.90 8.67 -4.73
C ASP A 32 -2.42 8.61 -4.55
N ILE A 33 -2.96 7.39 -4.36
CA ILE A 33 -4.40 7.12 -4.20
C ILE A 33 -4.99 7.95 -3.05
N HIS A 34 -4.22 8.19 -1.99
CA HIS A 34 -4.64 9.04 -0.89
C HIS A 34 -4.88 10.48 -1.39
N GLU A 35 -3.92 11.05 -2.11
CA GLU A 35 -4.03 12.41 -2.64
C GLU A 35 -5.11 12.54 -3.71
N GLU A 36 -5.34 11.51 -4.51
CA GLU A 36 -6.46 11.48 -5.44
C GLU A 36 -7.77 11.51 -4.66
N TRP A 37 -8.05 10.49 -3.84
CA TRP A 37 -9.34 10.30 -3.15
C TRP A 37 -9.58 11.13 -1.91
N LYS A 38 -8.56 11.85 -1.42
CA LYS A 38 -8.66 12.65 -0.20
C LYS A 38 -9.27 11.87 0.97
N ARG A 39 -8.82 10.62 1.14
CA ARG A 39 -9.21 9.69 2.21
C ARG A 39 -8.05 8.75 2.55
N HIS A 40 -8.17 8.02 3.66
CA HIS A 40 -7.14 7.06 4.07
C HIS A 40 -6.88 6.00 2.99
N ASN A 41 -5.63 5.53 2.90
CA ASN A 41 -5.31 4.42 2.04
C ASN A 41 -5.80 3.11 2.66
N LYS A 42 -6.59 2.34 1.89
CA LYS A 42 -7.18 1.07 2.32
C LYS A 42 -6.13 -0.03 2.55
N TYR A 43 -4.99 0.05 1.86
CA TYR A 43 -3.89 -0.92 1.95
C TYR A 43 -3.06 -0.73 3.23
N GLY A 44 -3.04 0.49 3.77
CA GLY A 44 -2.29 0.80 4.98
C GLY A 44 -1.93 2.27 5.05
N PRO A 45 -1.66 2.80 6.26
CA PRO A 45 -1.28 4.19 6.49
C PRO A 45 0.21 4.46 6.18
N PHE A 46 0.97 3.45 5.75
CA PHE A 46 2.41 3.54 5.48
C PHE A 46 2.70 3.19 4.02
N LEU A 47 3.48 4.03 3.34
CA LEU A 47 3.79 3.89 1.92
C LEU A 47 5.28 4.06 1.66
N PHE A 48 5.74 3.33 0.64
CA PHE A 48 7.07 3.46 0.07
C PHE A 48 6.96 4.26 -1.22
N ALA A 49 7.74 5.34 -1.34
CA ALA A 49 7.83 6.13 -2.57
C ALA A 49 9.17 5.87 -3.27
N PHE A 50 9.11 5.32 -4.47
CA PHE A 50 10.28 4.96 -5.28
C PHE A 50 10.55 6.01 -6.36
N SER A 51 11.82 6.17 -6.72
CA SER A 51 12.23 6.89 -7.93
C SER A 51 11.78 6.14 -9.17
N ILE A 52 11.39 6.88 -10.23
CA ILE A 52 11.05 6.31 -11.53
C ILE A 52 12.22 5.53 -12.16
N GLU A 53 13.46 5.85 -11.78
CA GLU A 53 14.65 5.12 -12.20
C GLU A 53 14.65 3.64 -11.78
N LEU A 54 13.80 3.25 -10.82
CA LEU A 54 13.56 1.83 -10.51
C LEU A 54 13.18 1.03 -11.75
N LEU A 55 12.39 1.62 -12.65
CA LEU A 55 11.91 0.94 -13.86
C LEU A 55 13.03 0.66 -14.88
N LYS A 56 14.17 1.35 -14.74
CA LYS A 56 15.38 1.14 -15.56
C LYS A 56 16.42 0.25 -14.88
N SER A 57 16.11 -0.29 -13.69
CA SER A 57 17.04 -1.17 -12.98
C SER A 57 17.21 -2.49 -13.72
N ASP A 58 18.45 -2.99 -13.81
CA ASP A 58 18.76 -4.31 -14.38
C ASP A 58 18.06 -5.48 -13.66
N LYS A 59 17.56 -5.22 -12.44
CA LYS A 59 16.76 -6.20 -11.69
C LYS A 59 15.33 -6.33 -12.20
N ILE A 60 14.82 -5.33 -12.93
CA ILE A 60 13.49 -5.32 -13.51
C ILE A 60 13.59 -5.74 -14.98
N LYS A 61 13.38 -7.03 -15.25
CA LYS A 61 13.45 -7.58 -16.61
C LYS A 61 12.15 -7.43 -17.39
N ASN A 62 11.03 -7.56 -16.69
CA ASN A 62 9.71 -7.62 -17.29
C ASN A 62 8.79 -6.65 -16.55
N LEU A 63 8.33 -5.62 -17.26
CA LEU A 63 7.34 -4.68 -16.75
C LEU A 63 6.12 -4.63 -17.67
N ARG A 64 4.95 -4.43 -17.07
CA ARG A 64 3.69 -4.23 -17.78
C ARG A 64 2.94 -3.06 -17.17
N ILE A 65 2.14 -2.38 -17.97
CA ILE A 65 1.27 -1.29 -17.52
C ILE A 65 -0.18 -1.71 -17.72
N THR A 66 -0.96 -1.73 -16.64
CA THR A 66 -2.37 -2.16 -16.69
C THR A 66 -3.29 -1.04 -17.17
N LYS A 67 -4.30 -1.42 -17.96
CA LYS A 67 -5.40 -0.52 -18.38
C LYS A 67 -6.44 -0.30 -17.27
N LYS A 68 -6.48 -1.21 -16.30
CA LYS A 68 -7.40 -1.20 -15.15
C LYS A 68 -6.85 -2.09 -14.04
N ASN A 69 -7.38 -1.90 -12.84
CA ASN A 69 -6.96 -2.68 -11.68
C ASN A 69 -7.21 -4.18 -11.92
N PRO A 70 -6.22 -5.05 -11.67
CA PRO A 70 -6.33 -6.51 -11.85
C PRO A 70 -7.54 -7.15 -11.15
N VAL A 71 -8.06 -6.55 -10.07
CA VAL A 71 -9.27 -7.06 -9.39
C VAL A 71 -10.47 -7.13 -10.35
N TYR A 72 -10.50 -6.29 -11.39
CA TYR A 72 -11.56 -6.23 -12.40
C TYR A 72 -11.26 -7.04 -13.67
N TRP A 73 -10.13 -7.74 -13.75
CA TRP A 73 -9.84 -8.58 -14.91
C TRP A 73 -10.76 -9.80 -15.00
N LYS A 74 -11.05 -10.27 -16.21
CA LYS A 74 -11.72 -11.56 -16.41
C LYS A 74 -10.68 -12.60 -16.83
N ILE A 75 -10.88 -13.86 -16.45
CA ILE A 75 -9.97 -14.95 -16.84
C ILE A 75 -9.90 -15.08 -18.37
N THR A 76 -11.00 -14.76 -19.06
CA THR A 76 -11.13 -14.77 -20.52
C THR A 76 -10.48 -13.58 -21.24
N GLU A 77 -10.09 -12.52 -20.51
CA GLU A 77 -9.42 -11.36 -21.13
C GLU A 77 -8.02 -11.73 -21.61
N ASN A 78 -7.63 -11.18 -22.77
CA ASN A 78 -6.29 -11.38 -23.33
C ASN A 78 -5.34 -10.24 -22.89
N GLU A 79 -4.11 -10.27 -23.40
CA GLU A 79 -3.09 -9.27 -23.04
C GLU A 79 -3.49 -7.84 -23.43
N LYS A 80 -4.10 -7.63 -24.60
CA LYS A 80 -4.49 -6.30 -25.11
C LYS A 80 -5.64 -5.69 -24.30
N ASP A 81 -6.47 -6.53 -23.67
CA ASP A 81 -7.54 -6.10 -22.77
C ASP A 81 -7.00 -5.63 -21.41
N ARG A 82 -5.92 -6.28 -20.94
CA ARG A 82 -5.35 -6.09 -19.60
C ARG A 82 -4.29 -4.99 -19.56
N TYR A 83 -3.49 -4.89 -20.62
CA TYR A 83 -2.27 -4.08 -20.65
C TYR A 83 -2.26 -3.10 -21.81
N TYR A 84 -1.57 -1.99 -21.61
CA TYR A 84 -1.11 -1.16 -22.72
C TYR A 84 -0.04 -1.90 -23.50
N THR A 85 -0.22 -1.97 -24.81
CA THR A 85 0.66 -2.78 -25.69
C THR A 85 1.54 -1.94 -26.61
N SER A 86 1.37 -0.62 -26.60
CA SER A 86 2.24 0.33 -27.30
C SER A 86 2.25 1.68 -26.59
N LEU A 87 3.27 2.50 -26.85
CA LEU A 87 3.32 3.88 -26.35
C LEU A 87 2.10 4.68 -26.83
N LYS A 88 1.69 4.51 -28.09
CA LYS A 88 0.49 5.16 -28.63
C LYS A 88 -0.77 4.76 -27.86
N ASP A 89 -0.97 3.47 -27.59
CA ASP A 89 -2.11 2.97 -26.78
C ASP A 89 -2.10 3.58 -25.37
N PHE A 90 -0.92 3.73 -24.76
CA PHE A 90 -0.78 4.41 -23.47
C PHE A 90 -1.11 5.91 -23.56
N ASP A 91 -0.50 6.64 -24.48
CA ASP A 91 -0.66 8.09 -24.64
C ASP A 91 -2.10 8.49 -25.02
N ASP A 92 -2.78 7.65 -25.80
CA ASP A 92 -4.15 7.88 -26.23
C ASP A 92 -5.18 7.65 -25.12
N ASN A 93 -4.87 6.83 -24.11
CA ASN A 93 -5.89 6.30 -23.19
C ASN A 93 -5.59 6.52 -21.70
N TYR A 94 -4.33 6.67 -21.30
CA TYR A 94 -3.98 6.94 -19.90
C TYR A 94 -4.28 8.39 -19.53
N ARG A 95 -4.90 8.61 -18.36
CA ARG A 95 -5.17 9.95 -17.79
C ARG A 95 -6.01 10.89 -18.66
N LYS A 96 -6.95 10.34 -19.44
CA LYS A 96 -7.88 11.10 -20.30
C LYS A 96 -9.17 11.57 -19.60
N GLY A 97 -9.13 11.77 -18.28
CA GLY A 97 -10.25 12.36 -17.52
C GLY A 97 -11.20 11.35 -16.88
N ASN A 98 -10.83 10.06 -16.80
CA ASN A 98 -11.55 9.09 -15.98
C ASN A 98 -10.71 8.71 -14.75
N ARG A 99 -10.90 9.46 -13.67
CA ARG A 99 -10.15 9.29 -12.43
C ARG A 99 -10.19 7.87 -11.85
N LEU A 100 -11.29 7.14 -12.00
CA LEU A 100 -11.38 5.75 -11.53
C LEU A 100 -10.47 4.84 -12.35
N LYS A 101 -10.43 5.01 -13.67
CA LYS A 101 -9.50 4.29 -14.54
C LYS A 101 -8.05 4.69 -14.26
N ASP A 102 -7.80 5.98 -14.08
CA ASP A 102 -6.45 6.51 -13.86
C ASP A 102 -5.82 5.97 -12.57
N VAL A 103 -6.61 5.89 -11.49
CA VAL A 103 -6.18 5.26 -10.23
C VAL A 103 -6.12 3.74 -10.36
N GLY A 104 -6.91 3.13 -11.25
CA GLY A 104 -6.90 1.69 -11.47
C GLY A 104 -5.72 1.19 -12.29
N SER A 105 -5.10 2.05 -13.10
CA SER A 105 -3.88 1.73 -13.83
C SER A 105 -2.68 1.60 -12.90
N MET A 106 -1.90 0.54 -13.08
CA MET A 106 -0.77 0.15 -12.23
C MET A 106 0.41 -0.27 -13.10
N ILE A 107 1.61 -0.15 -12.56
CA ILE A 107 2.80 -0.81 -13.09
C ILE A 107 2.92 -2.16 -12.41
N ILE A 108 3.08 -3.22 -13.19
CA ILE A 108 3.39 -4.55 -12.69
C ILE A 108 4.85 -4.85 -13.01
N LEU A 109 5.63 -5.14 -11.97
CA LEU A 109 6.99 -5.65 -12.07
C LEU A 109 6.94 -7.16 -11.89
N LYS A 110 7.35 -7.88 -12.92
CA LYS A 110 7.27 -9.34 -12.97
C LYS A 110 8.58 -10.01 -12.59
N ASP A 111 8.49 -11.31 -12.28
CA ASP A 111 9.63 -12.19 -12.05
C ASP A 111 10.53 -11.77 -10.88
N LEU A 112 9.94 -11.03 -9.94
CA LEU A 112 10.58 -10.60 -8.69
C LEU A 112 10.34 -11.56 -7.52
N ASN A 113 9.52 -12.60 -7.72
CA ASN A 113 9.17 -13.59 -6.69
C ASN A 113 8.72 -12.95 -5.36
N GLY A 114 7.90 -11.90 -5.47
CA GLY A 114 7.39 -11.13 -4.32
C GLY A 114 8.43 -10.25 -3.62
N LYS A 115 9.62 -10.04 -4.19
CA LYS A 115 10.72 -9.30 -3.55
C LYS A 115 11.16 -8.10 -4.38
N LEU A 116 10.87 -6.90 -3.88
CA LEU A 116 11.36 -5.65 -4.45
C LEU A 116 12.52 -5.11 -3.60
N PRO A 117 13.74 -4.95 -4.16
CA PRO A 117 14.82 -4.30 -3.45
C PRO A 117 14.49 -2.82 -3.21
N LEU A 118 14.59 -2.39 -1.95
CA LEU A 118 14.31 -0.99 -1.59
C LEU A 118 15.42 -0.06 -2.09
N ARG A 119 16.69 -0.44 -1.93
CA ARG A 119 17.81 0.35 -2.45
C ARG A 119 18.14 0.01 -3.91
N PRO A 120 18.63 0.99 -4.69
CA PRO A 120 18.86 2.40 -4.33
C PRO A 120 17.66 3.33 -4.60
N HIS A 121 16.50 2.77 -4.95
CA HIS A 121 15.42 3.54 -5.56
C HIS A 121 14.37 4.06 -4.59
N LEU A 122 14.27 3.54 -3.38
CA LEU A 122 13.42 4.09 -2.32
C LEU A 122 13.88 5.51 -2.00
N LYS A 123 12.96 6.46 -2.02
CA LYS A 123 13.22 7.88 -1.75
C LYS A 123 12.58 8.36 -0.47
N LYS A 124 11.37 7.90 -0.17
CA LYS A 124 10.62 8.37 1.00
C LYS A 124 9.82 7.25 1.62
N PHE A 125 9.74 7.30 2.95
CA PHE A 125 8.66 6.70 3.71
C PHE A 125 7.58 7.74 3.95
N ILE A 126 6.34 7.42 3.60
CA ILE A 126 5.20 8.32 3.84
C ILE A 126 4.25 7.64 4.82
N PHE A 127 3.86 8.36 5.86
CA PHE A 127 2.97 7.85 6.89
C PHE A 127 1.83 8.83 7.17
N ASP A 128 0.60 8.32 7.26
CA ASP A 128 -0.59 9.10 7.55
C ASP A 128 -0.68 9.39 9.06
N ASN A 129 -0.75 10.65 9.48
CA ASN A 129 -1.06 10.98 10.88
C ASN A 129 -2.54 10.69 11.15
N PRO A 130 -2.89 9.68 11.99
CA PRO A 130 -4.29 9.36 12.23
C PRO A 130 -5.00 10.37 13.15
N ASN A 131 -4.23 11.19 13.88
CA ASN A 131 -4.74 12.12 14.90
C ASN A 131 -5.69 11.45 15.91
N LEU A 132 -5.30 10.27 16.40
CA LEU A 132 -6.05 9.49 17.39
C LEU A 132 -5.26 9.34 18.68
N PHE A 133 -5.99 9.33 19.79
CA PHE A 133 -5.48 8.82 21.06
C PHE A 133 -5.81 7.34 21.22
N VAL A 134 -4.86 6.58 21.75
CA VAL A 134 -5.03 5.17 22.12
C VAL A 134 -4.49 4.95 23.52
N ASN A 135 -5.05 3.97 24.23
CA ASN A 135 -4.48 3.49 25.48
C ASN A 135 -3.39 2.47 25.15
N TYR A 136 -2.15 2.78 25.51
CA TYR A 136 -1.00 1.92 25.29
C TYR A 136 -0.20 1.82 26.60
N LYS A 137 -0.06 0.60 27.14
CA LYS A 137 0.58 0.35 28.45
C LYS A 137 0.01 1.23 29.57
N ASN A 138 -1.33 1.28 29.66
CA ASN A 138 -2.08 2.08 30.64
C ASN A 138 -1.89 3.61 30.54
N GLU A 139 -1.29 4.10 29.45
CA GLU A 139 -1.11 5.53 29.20
C GLU A 139 -1.85 5.95 27.92
N LYS A 140 -2.48 7.12 27.97
CA LYS A 140 -3.10 7.74 26.79
C LYS A 140 -2.01 8.38 25.92
N LYS A 141 -1.80 7.87 24.71
CA LYS A 141 -0.79 8.36 23.77
C LYS A 141 -1.37 8.64 22.40
N TYR A 142 -0.79 9.58 21.68
CA TYR A 142 -1.11 9.73 20.27
C TYR A 142 -0.59 8.53 19.50
N LEU A 143 -1.44 7.93 18.66
CA LEU A 143 -1.04 6.80 17.82
C LEU A 143 0.13 7.16 16.89
N SER A 144 0.21 8.41 16.41
CA SER A 144 1.34 8.91 15.62
C SER A 144 2.67 8.95 16.39
N GLN A 145 2.65 9.15 17.72
CA GLN A 145 3.88 9.12 18.54
C GLN A 145 4.42 7.70 18.68
N LEU A 146 3.52 6.73 18.91
CA LEU A 146 3.88 5.31 18.99
C LEU A 146 4.50 4.85 17.67
N LEU A 147 3.84 5.17 16.56
CA LEU A 147 4.28 4.79 15.22
C LEU A 147 5.56 5.52 14.79
N GLY A 148 5.72 6.79 15.15
CA GLY A 148 6.96 7.53 14.90
C GLY A 148 8.15 6.95 15.64
N THR A 149 7.96 6.49 16.88
CA THR A 149 9.00 5.82 17.67
C THR A 149 9.41 4.50 17.02
N GLU A 150 8.43 3.68 16.67
CA GLU A 150 8.67 2.36 16.07
C GLU A 150 9.31 2.48 14.68
N LEU A 151 8.83 3.42 13.85
CA LEU A 151 9.41 3.68 12.55
C LEU A 151 10.87 4.13 12.68
N LYS A 152 11.18 5.02 13.63
CA LYS A 152 12.57 5.45 13.86
C LYS A 152 13.47 4.26 14.24
N ARG A 153 12.97 3.36 15.09
CA ARG A 153 13.69 2.14 15.49
C ARG A 153 13.95 1.22 14.30
N VAL A 154 12.89 0.82 13.58
CA VAL A 154 12.99 -0.10 12.43
C VAL A 154 13.87 0.48 11.32
N VAL A 155 13.72 1.77 11.01
CA VAL A 155 14.57 2.45 10.01
C VAL A 155 16.04 2.45 10.41
N GLY A 156 16.34 2.65 11.70
CA GLY A 156 17.71 2.63 12.20
C GLY A 156 18.35 1.24 12.22
N GLU A 157 17.59 0.23 12.63
CA GLU A 157 18.08 -1.16 12.64
C GLU A 157 18.32 -1.75 11.24
N ASN A 158 17.84 -1.09 10.19
CA ASN A 158 17.92 -1.56 8.81
C ASN A 158 18.70 -0.60 7.90
N ASP A 159 19.47 0.34 8.48
CA ASP A 159 20.32 1.29 7.76
C ASP A 159 19.55 2.10 6.69
N PHE A 160 18.41 2.70 7.05
CA PHE A 160 17.58 3.55 6.18
C PHE A 160 17.40 4.98 6.71
N GLU A 161 18.23 5.45 7.63
CA GLU A 161 18.10 6.76 8.27
C GLU A 161 18.26 7.94 7.30
N ASP A 162 18.94 7.72 6.18
CA ASP A 162 19.09 8.64 5.05
C ASP A 162 17.80 8.84 4.24
N ILE A 163 16.84 7.92 4.35
CA ILE A 163 15.57 8.01 3.62
C ILE A 163 14.65 9.04 4.28
N GLU A 164 14.12 9.95 3.45
CA GLU A 164 13.19 10.99 3.90
C GLU A 164 11.93 10.36 4.52
N ARG A 165 11.46 10.93 5.63
CA ARG A 165 10.24 10.51 6.32
C ARG A 165 9.22 11.64 6.29
N VAL A 166 8.06 11.38 5.70
CA VAL A 166 6.98 12.35 5.55
C VAL A 166 5.78 11.93 6.39
N LEU A 167 5.37 12.80 7.31
CA LEU A 167 4.11 12.64 8.05
C LEU A 167 3.01 13.46 7.36
N ARG A 168 2.03 12.79 6.75
CA ARG A 168 0.86 13.47 6.15
C ARG A 168 -0.05 14.05 7.23
N HIS A 169 -0.74 15.12 6.87
CA HIS A 169 -1.65 15.89 7.75
C HIS A 169 -0.98 16.55 8.97
N LYS A 170 0.34 16.78 8.95
CA LYS A 170 1.02 17.46 10.06
C LYS A 170 0.45 18.86 10.36
N HIS A 171 -0.04 19.58 9.34
CA HIS A 171 -0.41 20.99 9.45
C HIS A 171 -1.70 21.44 8.71
N LYS A 172 -2.48 20.56 8.07
CA LYS A 172 -3.70 20.95 7.31
C LYS A 172 -4.83 19.91 7.41
N ILE A 173 -5.99 20.40 7.86
CA ILE A 173 -7.15 19.60 8.35
C ILE A 173 -8.30 19.52 7.32
N PHE A 174 -8.43 20.46 6.40
CA PHE A 174 -9.74 20.69 5.75
C PHE A 174 -9.96 20.00 4.40
N ARG A 175 -9.04 19.16 3.92
CA ARG A 175 -9.12 18.57 2.57
C ARG A 175 -8.92 17.06 2.51
N CYS A 176 -8.86 16.34 3.64
CA CYS A 176 -8.92 14.87 3.67
C CYS A 176 -9.96 14.39 4.70
N SER A 177 -10.74 13.36 4.36
CA SER A 177 -11.62 12.66 5.31
C SER A 177 -10.87 11.73 6.27
N CYS A 178 -9.55 11.60 6.13
CA CYS A 178 -8.69 10.66 6.84
C CYS A 178 -8.95 10.61 8.35
N TRP A 179 -8.85 11.75 9.05
CA TRP A 179 -9.06 11.79 10.50
C TRP A 179 -10.47 11.42 10.91
N HIS A 180 -11.47 11.85 10.14
CA HIS A 180 -12.86 11.49 10.38
C HIS A 180 -13.05 9.97 10.25
N GLU A 181 -12.53 9.37 9.18
CA GLU A 181 -12.62 7.94 8.93
C GLU A 181 -11.88 7.12 9.99
N TYR A 182 -10.68 7.56 10.41
CA TYR A 182 -9.96 6.90 11.51
C TYR A 182 -10.70 7.01 12.84
N ASN A 183 -11.31 8.15 13.16
CA ASN A 183 -12.15 8.31 14.36
C ASN A 183 -13.39 7.40 14.31
N ILE A 184 -14.05 7.29 13.15
CA ILE A 184 -15.16 6.34 12.96
C ILE A 184 -14.68 4.91 13.20
N MET A 185 -13.51 4.53 12.68
CA MET A 185 -12.97 3.19 12.92
C MET A 185 -12.67 2.97 14.40
N LEU A 186 -12.09 3.94 15.10
CA LEU A 186 -11.86 3.83 16.54
C LEU A 186 -13.16 3.58 17.32
N LEU A 187 -14.24 4.27 16.96
CA LEU A 187 -15.51 4.21 17.68
C LEU A 187 -16.40 3.03 17.28
N ARG A 188 -16.39 2.64 16.00
CA ARG A 188 -17.38 1.72 15.41
C ARG A 188 -16.80 0.52 14.69
N ASN A 189 -15.50 0.52 14.38
CA ASN A 189 -14.85 -0.54 13.62
C ASN A 189 -13.38 -0.72 14.03
N MET A 190 -13.17 -1.04 15.30
CA MET A 190 -11.85 -1.18 15.89
C MET A 190 -11.02 -2.26 15.16
N ASN A 191 -11.67 -3.30 14.64
CA ASN A 191 -10.99 -4.35 13.87
C ASN A 191 -10.34 -3.79 12.60
N ASN A 192 -11.02 -2.90 11.87
CA ASN A 192 -10.42 -2.26 10.70
C ASN A 192 -9.32 -1.26 11.10
N LEU A 193 -9.44 -0.57 12.24
CA LEU A 193 -8.35 0.28 12.74
C LEU A 193 -7.11 -0.57 13.07
N LYS A 194 -7.30 -1.68 13.80
CA LYS A 194 -6.24 -2.64 14.11
C LYS A 194 -5.62 -3.20 12.83
N ARG A 195 -6.41 -3.55 11.82
CA ARG A 195 -5.89 -4.00 10.52
C ARG A 195 -4.90 -3.01 9.89
N LEU A 196 -5.16 -1.71 10.04
CA LEU A 196 -4.34 -0.67 9.44
C LEU A 196 -3.08 -0.34 10.26
N PHE A 197 -3.15 -0.41 11.60
CA PHE A 197 -2.10 0.09 12.48
C PHE A 197 -1.47 -0.96 13.39
N HIS A 198 -1.91 -2.21 13.33
CA HIS A 198 -1.46 -3.30 14.18
C HIS A 198 -1.29 -4.60 13.39
N HIS A 199 -0.26 -5.36 13.72
CA HIS A 199 0.09 -6.62 13.06
C HIS A 199 -0.88 -7.79 13.33
N ASN A 200 -1.86 -7.65 14.24
CA ASN A 200 -2.65 -8.80 14.72
C ASN A 200 -4.09 -8.75 14.24
N LEU A 201 -4.48 -9.74 13.43
CA LEU A 201 -5.85 -9.95 12.96
C LEU A 201 -6.39 -11.36 13.18
N ASN A 202 -5.82 -12.14 14.09
CA ASN A 202 -6.44 -13.38 14.53
C ASN A 202 -6.73 -13.36 16.03
N ASN A 203 -8.02 -13.35 16.34
CA ASN A 203 -8.62 -13.86 17.58
C ASN A 203 -8.17 -15.33 17.79
N LYS A 204 -7.00 -15.52 18.40
CA LYS A 204 -6.59 -16.81 18.98
C LYS A 204 -6.15 -16.71 20.44
N GLU A 205 -6.40 -15.58 21.10
CA GLU A 205 -6.21 -15.40 22.54
C GLU A 205 -7.53 -15.02 23.22
N GLU A 206 -8.53 -15.89 23.09
CA GLU A 206 -9.66 -15.99 24.02
C GLU A 206 -10.05 -17.47 24.17
N LYS A 207 -9.06 -18.33 24.45
CA LYS A 207 -9.27 -19.66 25.07
C LYS A 207 -8.03 -20.05 25.86
N ALA A 208 -7.86 -19.41 27.01
CA ALA A 208 -7.07 -19.90 28.13
C ALA A 208 -7.46 -19.13 29.40
N SER A 209 -8.73 -19.25 29.81
CA SER A 209 -9.20 -18.92 31.17
C SER A 209 -10.56 -19.59 31.37
N THR A 210 -10.52 -20.91 31.52
CA THR A 210 -11.35 -21.74 32.43
C THR A 210 -10.67 -23.09 32.50
#